data_AF-A0A7M7KZM4-F1
#
_entry.id   AF-A0A7M7KZM4-F1
#
_cell.length_a   1.000
_cell.length_b   1.000
_cell.length_c   1.000
_cell.angle_alpha   90.00
_cell.angle_beta   90.00
_cell.angle_gamma   90.00
#
_symmetry.space_group_name_H-M   'P 1'
#
loop_
_entity.id
_entity.type
_entity.pdbx_description
1 polymer ?
#
loop_
_entity_poly.entity_id
_entity_poly.type
_entity_poly.pdbx_seq_one_letter_code
_entity_poly.pdbx_strand_id
1 'polypeptide(L)'
;MESLELCSHISITPQMIIEAVKRLQLLKIYVPSNLISEYLRHSYPVKSNIKTFNEELRKKLNCAVRVGLILKHGEDSYYLPTLRQEANTLKTAFTAFWEIYKNWSKFHISQTKNQNRNHSTFKKRTKNMKYFKNNDNHNK
;
A
#
# COMPACT_ATOMS: atom_id res chain seq x y z
N MET A 1 -25.35 38.13 -15.06
CA MET A 1 -25.37 36.76 -14.50
C MET A 1 -23.94 36.24 -14.53
N GLU A 2 -23.17 36.51 -13.48
CA GLU A 2 -21.82 35.96 -13.32
C GLU A 2 -21.92 34.61 -12.61
N SER A 3 -21.74 33.53 -13.37
CA SER A 3 -21.53 32.19 -12.83
C SER A 3 -20.10 32.11 -12.31
N LEU A 4 -19.89 32.44 -11.03
CA LEU A 4 -18.66 32.09 -10.33
C LEU A 4 -18.63 30.58 -10.14
N GLU A 5 -18.09 29.86 -11.13
CA GLU A 5 -17.68 28.46 -10.99
C GLU A 5 -16.55 28.38 -9.95
N LEU A 6 -16.93 28.39 -8.67
CA LEU A 6 -16.09 27.86 -7.61
C LEU A 6 -15.95 26.36 -7.88
N CYS A 7 -14.96 25.98 -8.69
CA CYS A 7 -14.62 24.59 -8.92
C CYS A 7 -14.19 23.98 -7.58
N SER A 8 -15.15 23.38 -6.87
CA SER A 8 -15.02 22.87 -5.52
C SER A 8 -14.28 21.53 -5.56
N HIS A 9 -12.99 21.61 -5.86
CA HIS A 9 -12.14 20.43 -5.88
C HIS A 9 -12.03 19.83 -4.49
N ILE A 10 -12.38 18.55 -4.39
CA ILE A 10 -12.30 17.81 -3.12
C ILE A 10 -10.93 17.16 -2.95
N SER A 11 -10.47 17.12 -1.70
CA SER A 11 -9.27 16.40 -1.31
C SER A 11 -9.59 14.90 -1.20
N ILE A 12 -8.66 14.04 -1.63
CA ILE A 12 -8.87 12.58 -1.66
C ILE A 12 -9.19 12.06 -0.25
N THR A 13 -10.32 11.40 -0.05
CA THR A 13 -10.66 10.84 1.27
C THR A 13 -10.20 9.38 1.38
N PRO A 14 -10.02 8.85 2.59
CA PRO A 14 -9.75 7.42 2.79
C PRO A 14 -10.84 6.53 2.17
N GLN A 15 -12.10 6.98 2.24
CA GLN A 15 -13.24 6.28 1.66
C GLN A 15 -13.10 6.17 0.14
N MET A 16 -12.68 7.24 -0.53
CA MET A 16 -12.43 7.21 -1.98
C MET A 16 -11.32 6.21 -2.35
N ILE A 17 -10.28 6.09 -1.52
CA ILE A 17 -9.20 5.11 -1.74
C ILE A 17 -9.72 3.68 -1.59
N ILE A 18 -10.45 3.38 -0.51
CA ILE A 18 -11.04 2.06 -0.29
C ILE A 18 -11.96 1.69 -1.45
N GLU A 19 -12.86 2.60 -1.84
CA GLU A 19 -13.80 2.35 -2.93
C GLU A 19 -13.09 2.12 -4.27
N ALA A 20 -12.06 2.93 -4.58
CA ALA A 20 -11.25 2.75 -5.78
C ALA A 20 -10.58 1.37 -5.82
N VAL A 21 -9.89 0.99 -4.74
CA VAL A 21 -9.23 -0.32 -4.65
C VAL A 21 -10.27 -1.43 -4.73
N LYS A 22 -11.39 -1.32 -4.02
CA LYS A 22 -12.48 -2.31 -4.02
C LYS A 22 -13.00 -2.58 -5.42
N ARG A 23 -13.32 -1.53 -6.20
CA ARG A 23 -13.85 -1.70 -7.56
C ARG A 23 -12.82 -2.23 -8.53
N LEU A 24 -11.59 -1.70 -8.47
CA LEU A 24 -10.52 -2.13 -9.36
C LEU A 24 -10.06 -3.57 -9.05
N GLN A 25 -10.19 -4.01 -7.80
CA GLN A 25 -9.79 -5.35 -7.37
C GLN A 25 -10.70 -6.46 -7.92
N LEU A 26 -11.93 -6.12 -8.35
CA LEU A 26 -12.78 -7.03 -9.11
C LEU A 26 -12.16 -7.42 -10.46
N LEU A 27 -11.28 -6.58 -11.01
CA LEU A 27 -10.62 -6.80 -12.29
C LEU A 27 -9.16 -7.26 -12.13
N LYS A 28 -8.46 -6.81 -11.07
CA LYS A 28 -7.05 -7.12 -10.83
C LYS A 28 -6.78 -7.36 -9.34
N ILE A 29 -6.24 -8.51 -8.99
CA ILE A 29 -5.92 -8.87 -7.59
C ILE A 29 -5.07 -7.79 -6.90
N TYR A 30 -4.07 -7.24 -7.61
CA TYR A 30 -3.25 -6.14 -7.13
C TYR A 30 -3.45 -4.92 -8.03
N VAL A 31 -3.81 -3.80 -7.41
CA VAL A 31 -4.22 -2.56 -8.09
C VAL A 31 -3.06 -1.55 -8.05
N PRO A 32 -2.47 -1.19 -9.20
CA PRO A 32 -1.41 -0.19 -9.26
C PRO A 32 -1.92 1.25 -9.02
N SER A 33 -1.06 2.14 -8.55
CA SER A 33 -1.45 3.52 -8.20
C SER A 33 -1.98 4.33 -9.39
N ASN A 34 -1.50 4.03 -10.61
CA ASN A 34 -1.96 4.68 -11.83
C ASN A 34 -3.45 4.43 -12.11
N LEU A 35 -3.94 3.20 -11.90
CA LEU A 35 -5.36 2.87 -12.06
C LEU A 35 -6.21 3.51 -10.97
N ILE A 36 -5.68 3.61 -9.74
CA ILE A 36 -6.35 4.33 -8.66
C ILE A 36 -6.45 5.83 -9.02
N SER A 37 -5.37 6.41 -9.53
CA SER A 37 -5.32 7.81 -9.99
C SER A 37 -6.35 8.08 -11.08
N GLU A 38 -6.40 7.23 -12.10
CA GLU A 38 -7.36 7.30 -13.19
C GLU A 38 -8.80 7.18 -12.69
N TYR A 39 -9.10 6.15 -11.89
CA TYR A 39 -10.43 5.94 -11.32
C TYR A 39 -10.91 7.15 -10.52
N LEU A 40 -10.05 7.71 -9.66
CA LEU A 40 -10.41 8.84 -8.81
C LEU A 40 -10.68 10.11 -9.62
N ARG A 41 -9.91 10.35 -10.68
CA ARG A 41 -10.11 11.51 -11.56
C ARG A 41 -11.37 11.40 -12.41
N HIS A 42 -11.75 10.18 -12.79
CA HIS A 42 -13.00 9.94 -13.52
C HIS A 42 -14.24 9.96 -12.62
N SER A 43 -14.11 9.52 -11.37
CA SER A 43 -15.26 9.32 -10.48
C SER A 43 -15.58 10.51 -9.58
N TYR A 44 -14.66 11.46 -9.43
CA TYR A 44 -14.80 12.55 -8.46
C TYR A 44 -14.23 13.89 -8.97
N PRO A 45 -14.76 15.03 -8.50
CA PRO A 45 -14.23 16.35 -8.81
C PRO A 45 -12.95 16.64 -8.01
N VAL A 46 -11.90 15.85 -8.22
CA VAL A 46 -10.58 16.04 -7.59
C VAL A 46 -9.77 17.10 -8.33
N LYS A 47 -8.68 17.57 -7.70
CA LYS A 47 -7.77 18.58 -8.28
C LYS A 47 -7.36 18.26 -9.72
N SER A 48 -7.54 19.24 -10.61
CA SER A 48 -7.17 19.13 -12.03
C SER A 48 -5.65 19.08 -12.24
N ASN A 49 -4.86 19.76 -11.41
CA ASN A 49 -3.40 19.74 -11.55
C ASN A 49 -2.80 18.37 -11.19
N ILE A 50 -2.42 17.64 -12.23
CA ILE A 50 -1.90 16.26 -12.20
C ILE A 50 -0.73 16.10 -11.23
N LYS A 51 0.24 17.03 -11.21
CA LYS A 51 1.41 16.92 -10.32
C LYS A 51 1.00 16.96 -8.85
N THR A 52 0.18 17.95 -8.50
CA THR A 52 -0.29 18.12 -7.12
C THR A 52 -1.20 16.97 -6.68
N PHE A 53 -2.06 16.49 -7.59
CA PHE A 53 -2.94 15.36 -7.34
C PHE A 53 -2.16 14.07 -7.11
N ASN A 54 -1.18 13.75 -7.96
CA ASN A 54 -0.37 12.54 -7.81
C ASN A 54 0.46 12.57 -6.53
N GLU A 55 0.98 13.74 -6.13
CA GLU A 55 1.69 13.87 -4.86
C GLU A 55 0.75 13.65 -3.65
N GLU A 56 -0.44 14.26 -3.68
CA GLU A 56 -1.48 14.06 -2.66
C GLU A 56 -1.89 12.58 -2.57
N LEU A 57 -2.16 11.95 -3.71
CA LEU A 57 -2.53 10.54 -3.80
C LEU A 57 -1.44 9.65 -3.21
N ARG A 58 -0.17 9.85 -3.58
CA ARG A 58 0.96 9.08 -3.05
C ARG A 58 1.05 9.18 -1.53
N LYS A 59 0.92 10.40 -0.97
CA LYS A 59 0.95 10.61 0.49
C LYS A 59 -0.18 9.85 1.16
N LYS A 60 -1.39 9.93 0.61
CA LYS A 60 -2.58 9.32 1.18
C LYS A 60 -2.62 7.80 1.04
N LEU A 61 -2.12 7.25 -0.06
CA LEU A 61 -1.92 5.80 -0.19
C LEU A 61 -0.96 5.28 0.87
N ASN A 62 0.14 5.97 1.12
CA ASN A 62 1.06 5.60 2.20
C ASN A 62 0.42 5.70 3.59
N CYS A 63 -0.38 6.73 3.85
CA CYS A 63 -1.17 6.81 5.09
C CYS A 63 -2.12 5.62 5.22
N ALA A 64 -2.89 5.32 4.17
CA ALA A 64 -3.84 4.22 4.14
C ALA A 64 -3.16 2.86 4.40
N VAL A 65 -1.97 2.64 3.85
CA VAL A 65 -1.16 1.45 4.14
C VAL A 65 -0.74 1.41 5.61
N ARG A 66 -0.23 2.52 6.16
CA ARG A 66 0.23 2.58 7.56
C ARG A 66 -0.86 2.29 8.57
N VAL A 67 -2.09 2.70 8.29
CA VAL A 67 -3.25 2.44 9.17
C VAL A 67 -3.98 1.15 8.85
N GLY A 68 -3.54 0.41 7.83
CA GLY A 68 -4.12 -0.86 7.42
C GLY A 68 -5.47 -0.79 6.70
N LEU A 69 -5.84 0.38 6.15
CA LEU A 69 -7.05 0.50 5.31
C LEU A 69 -6.89 -0.22 3.97
N ILE A 70 -5.66 -0.24 3.46
CA ILE A 70 -5.24 -1.03 2.30
C ILE A 70 -3.89 -1.66 2.61
N LEU A 71 -3.55 -2.72 1.89
CA LEU A 71 -2.24 -3.35 1.96
C LEU A 71 -1.44 -3.08 0.70
N LYS A 72 -0.11 -3.12 0.82
CA LYS A 72 0.81 -2.88 -0.29
C LYS A 72 1.45 -4.19 -0.72
N HIS A 73 1.46 -4.44 -2.02
CA HIS A 73 2.19 -5.51 -2.67
C HIS A 73 3.25 -4.91 -3.60
N GLY A 74 4.52 -5.24 -3.37
CA GLY A 74 5.63 -4.66 -4.14
C GLY A 74 5.77 -3.14 -3.94
N GLU A 75 6.23 -2.46 -5.00
CA GLU A 75 6.56 -1.03 -4.92
C GLU A 75 5.38 -0.09 -5.14
N ASP A 76 4.40 -0.47 -5.97
CA ASP A 76 3.31 0.43 -6.37
C ASP A 76 1.97 -0.27 -6.59
N SER A 77 1.72 -1.40 -5.92
CA SER A 77 0.43 -2.10 -6.03
C SER A 77 -0.24 -2.29 -4.68
N TYR A 78 -1.57 -2.24 -4.68
CA TYR A 78 -2.39 -2.16 -3.48
C TYR A 78 -3.56 -3.13 -3.55
N TYR A 79 -4.05 -3.57 -2.40
CA TYR A 79 -5.20 -4.46 -2.31
C TYR A 79 -5.92 -4.29 -0.96
N LEU A 80 -7.18 -4.70 -0.89
CA LEU A 80 -7.94 -4.67 0.36
C LEU A 80 -7.45 -5.74 1.34
N PRO A 81 -7.43 -5.44 2.65
CA PRO A 81 -7.19 -6.45 3.66
C PRO A 81 -8.29 -7.52 3.65
N THR A 82 -7.96 -8.72 4.12
CA THR A 82 -8.95 -9.78 4.36
C THR A 82 -9.74 -9.50 5.64
N LEU A 83 -10.94 -10.09 5.80
CA LEU A 83 -11.76 -9.94 7.01
C LEU A 83 -10.99 -10.20 8.32
N ARG A 84 -10.08 -11.19 8.31
CA ARG A 84 -9.22 -11.48 9.47
C ARG A 84 -8.22 -10.35 9.75
N GLN A 85 -7.67 -9.74 8.70
CA GLN A 85 -6.77 -8.59 8.84
C GLN A 85 -7.56 -7.35 9.27
N GLU A 86 -8.77 -7.15 8.73
CA GLU A 86 -9.67 -6.06 9.10
C GLU A 86 -10.05 -6.12 10.59
N ALA A 87 -10.37 -7.31 11.12
CA ALA A 87 -10.69 -7.51 12.53
C ALA A 87 -9.51 -7.22 13.47
N ASN A 88 -8.27 -7.28 12.96
CA ASN A 88 -7.07 -6.95 13.70
C ASN A 88 -6.64 -5.48 13.52
N THR A 89 -7.16 -4.78 12.51
CA THR A 89 -6.96 -3.34 12.37
C THR A 89 -7.78 -2.55 13.39
N LEU A 90 -7.20 -1.45 13.88
CA LEU A 90 -7.78 -0.63 14.91
C LEU A 90 -9.13 -0.04 14.45
N LYS A 91 -10.15 -0.06 15.32
CA LYS A 91 -11.43 0.66 15.15
C LYS A 91 -11.28 2.15 14.77
N THR A 92 -10.08 2.70 14.95
CA THR A 92 -9.71 4.10 14.73
C THR A 92 -8.93 4.36 13.44
N ALA A 93 -8.86 3.40 12.49
CA ALA A 93 -8.05 3.52 11.28
C ALA A 93 -8.31 4.81 10.46
N PHE A 94 -9.56 5.29 10.40
CA PHE A 94 -9.90 6.57 9.76
C PHE A 94 -9.37 7.80 10.52
N THR A 95 -9.46 7.81 11.84
CA THR A 95 -8.92 8.89 12.68
C THR A 95 -7.39 8.91 12.57
N ALA A 96 -6.77 7.73 12.74
CA ALA A 96 -5.32 7.56 12.61
C ALA A 96 -4.82 7.97 11.22
N PHE A 97 -5.61 7.72 10.16
CA PHE A 97 -5.27 8.16 8.81
C PHE A 97 -5.08 9.67 8.77
N TRP A 98 -6.04 10.42 9.30
CA TRP A 98 -6.02 11.88 9.26
C TRP A 98 -4.94 12.45 10.17
N GLU A 99 -4.68 11.83 11.32
CA GLU A 99 -3.57 12.20 12.21
C GLU A 99 -2.21 12.04 11.53
N ILE A 100 -1.97 10.91 10.86
CA ILE A 100 -0.73 10.67 10.12
C ILE A 100 -0.60 11.63 8.94
N TYR A 101 -1.69 11.86 8.20
CA TYR A 101 -1.69 12.76 7.05
C TYR A 101 -1.43 14.23 7.47
N LYS A 102 -2.07 14.71 8.55
CA LYS A 102 -1.83 16.07 9.10
C LYS A 102 -0.39 16.25 9.60
N ASN A 103 0.20 15.20 10.18
CA ASN A 103 1.57 15.23 10.69
C ASN A 103 2.63 14.80 9.65
N TRP A 104 2.26 14.64 8.37
CA TRP A 104 3.14 14.07 7.34
C TRP A 104 4.48 14.79 7.20
N SER A 105 4.50 16.13 7.35
CA SER A 105 5.73 16.94 7.31
C SER A 105 6.71 16.60 8.43
N LYS A 106 6.22 16.25 9.63
CA LYS A 106 7.04 15.89 10.79
C LYS A 106 7.72 14.53 10.63
N PHE A 107 7.08 13.60 9.91
CA PHE A 107 7.61 12.26 9.65
C PHE A 107 8.70 12.21 8.57
N HIS A 108 8.83 13.26 7.75
CA HIS A 108 9.90 13.35 6.75
C HIS A 108 11.23 13.83 7.34
N ILE A 109 11.18 14.62 8.42
CA ILE A 109 12.37 15.15 9.09
C ILE A 109 13.04 14.07 9.96
N SER A 110 12.28 13.09 10.48
CA SER A 110 12.81 12.05 11.37
C SER A 110 13.37 10.81 10.65
N GLN A 111 13.11 10.63 9.34
CA GLN A 111 13.59 9.46 8.59
C GLN A 111 15.03 9.58 8.08
N THR A 112 15.67 10.75 8.16
CA THR A 112 17.10 10.91 7.81
C THR A 112 18.07 10.49 8.92
N LYS A 113 17.59 10.03 10.09
CA LYS A 113 18.46 9.69 11.24
C LYS A 113 18.47 8.22 11.69
N ASN A 114 17.73 7.29 11.08
CA ASN A 114 17.67 5.91 11.60
C ASN A 114 17.62 4.82 10.50
N GLN A 115 18.55 4.85 9.53
CA GLN A 115 18.80 3.71 8.63
C GLN A 115 19.93 2.77 9.11
N ASN A 116 20.45 2.95 10.33
CA ASN A 116 21.38 1.99 10.96
C ASN A 116 20.70 1.20 12.07
N ARG A 117 19.76 0.32 11.72
CA ARG A 117 19.43 -0.84 12.55
C ARG A 117 19.36 -2.09 11.67
N ASN A 118 20.56 -2.57 11.35
CA ASN A 118 20.97 -3.97 11.33
C ASN A 118 19.84 -4.98 11.08
N HIS A 119 19.64 -5.30 9.81
CA HIS A 119 18.93 -6.49 9.38
C HIS A 119 19.83 -7.71 9.66
N SER A 120 19.78 -8.27 10.88
CA SER A 120 20.52 -9.51 11.19
C SER A 120 19.70 -10.74 10.77
N THR A 121 20.15 -11.33 9.66
CA THR A 121 20.22 -12.77 9.36
C THR A 121 18.93 -13.61 9.38
N PHE A 122 18.33 -13.78 8.19
CA PHE A 122 17.69 -15.05 7.81
C PHE A 122 18.81 -16.07 7.49
N LYS A 123 19.08 -17.02 8.39
CA LYS A 123 20.07 -18.10 8.18
C LYS A 123 19.46 -19.30 7.43
N LYS A 124 19.86 -19.41 6.16
CA LYS A 124 20.10 -20.60 5.32
C LYS A 124 19.51 -21.96 5.74
N ARG A 125 18.63 -22.49 4.86
CA ARG A 125 18.44 -23.92 4.58
C ARG A 125 19.78 -24.60 4.25
N THR A 126 20.04 -25.78 4.81
CA THR A 126 20.97 -26.77 4.23
C THR A 126 20.36 -28.16 4.24
N LYS A 127 20.56 -28.84 3.11
CA LYS A 127 20.04 -30.13 2.67
C LYS A 127 20.66 -31.28 3.46
N ASN A 128 19.87 -32.25 3.89
CA ASN A 128 20.35 -33.60 4.23
C ASN A 128 19.55 -34.62 3.41
N MET A 129 20.05 -34.92 2.22
CA MET A 129 19.59 -36.01 1.37
C MET A 129 20.60 -37.15 1.53
N LYS A 130 20.26 -38.14 2.37
CA LYS A 130 21.09 -39.34 2.59
C LYS A 130 20.89 -40.30 1.41
N TYR A 131 21.90 -40.43 0.56
CA TYR A 131 22.06 -41.57 -0.32
C TYR A 131 22.65 -42.72 0.50
N PHE A 132 21.90 -43.82 0.68
CA PHE A 132 22.49 -45.11 1.01
C PHE A 132 22.83 -45.82 -0.30
N LYS A 133 24.10 -46.19 -0.42
CA LYS A 133 24.73 -46.80 -1.58
C LYS A 133 24.61 -48.32 -1.42
N ASN A 134 23.79 -48.97 -2.25
CA ASN A 134 23.81 -50.42 -2.39
C ASN A 134 25.06 -50.79 -3.19
N ASN A 135 25.94 -51.60 -2.61
CA ASN A 135 27.02 -52.26 -3.33
C ASN A 135 26.73 -53.76 -3.35
N ASP A 136 26.03 -54.20 -4.38
CA ASP A 136 26.20 -55.56 -4.90
C ASP A 136 27.35 -55.48 -5.91
N ASN A 137 28.38 -56.33 -5.75
CA ASN A 137 28.95 -57.05 -6.88
C ASN A 137 29.95 -58.14 -6.45
N HIS A 138 29.75 -59.28 -7.10
CA HIS A 138 30.44 -60.56 -7.06
C HIS A 138 31.92 -60.55 -7.51
N ASN A 139 32.56 -61.67 -7.16
CA ASN A 139 33.71 -62.37 -7.77
C ASN A 139 35.14 -62.01 -7.33
N LYS A 140 35.77 -62.97 -6.64
CA LYS A 140 36.70 -63.89 -7.30
C LYS A 140 36.71 -65.25 -6.61
#